data_AF-A0A840TLW2-F1
#
_entry.id   AF-A0A840TLW2-F1
#
_cell.length_a   1.000
_cell.length_b   1.000
_cell.length_c   1.000
_cell.angle_alpha   90.00
_cell.angle_beta   90.00
_cell.angle_gamma   90.00
#
_symmetry.space_group_name_H-M   'P 1'
#
loop_
_entity.id
_entity.type
_entity.pdbx_description
1 polymer ?
#
loop_
_entity_poly.entity_id
_entity_poly.type
_entity_poly.pdbx_seq_one_letter_code
_entity_poly.pdbx_strand_id
1 'polypeptide(L)' 'MISERAARAADILESIEELNKMIAFHRDQSKDSSMQIQYETIRQELLKELATLLALVRVPIEIAA' A
#
# COMPACT_ATOMS: atom_id res chain seq x y z
N MET A 1 -17.54 17.22 -6.75
CA MET A 1 -16.52 16.93 -5.73
C MET A 1 -16.35 15.43 -5.65
N ILE A 2 -15.11 14.94 -5.70
CA ILE A 2 -14.81 13.54 -5.39
C ILE A 2 -15.09 13.32 -3.90
N SER A 3 -15.63 12.17 -3.52
CA SER A 3 -15.85 11.88 -2.09
C SER A 3 -14.50 11.80 -1.37
N GLU A 4 -14.41 12.30 -0.13
CA GLU A 4 -13.17 12.25 0.67
C GLU A 4 -12.57 10.84 0.73
N ARG A 5 -13.43 9.81 0.72
CA ARG A 5 -13.02 8.41 0.68
C ARG A 5 -12.34 8.01 -0.62
N ALA A 6 -12.85 8.50 -1.75
CA ALA A 6 -12.26 8.23 -3.05
C ALA A 6 -10.93 8.98 -3.23
N ALA A 7 -10.81 10.19 -2.65
CA ALA A 7 -9.53 10.88 -2.56
C ALA A 7 -8.53 10.09 -1.71
N ARG A 8 -8.93 9.66 -0.51
CA ARG A 8 -8.07 8.86 0.37
C ARG A 8 -7.64 7.53 -0.27
N ALA A 9 -8.54 6.85 -0.97
CA ALA A 9 -8.22 5.64 -1.70
C ALA A 9 -7.18 5.88 -2.81
N ALA A 10 -7.26 7.01 -3.52
CA ALA A 10 -6.27 7.40 -4.51
C ALA A 10 -4.89 7.66 -3.87
N ASP A 11 -4.85 8.44 -2.78
CA ASP A 11 -3.61 8.72 -2.05
C ASP A 11 -2.92 7.43 -1.56
N ILE A 12 -3.70 6.47 -1.07
CA ILE A 12 -3.19 5.17 -0.61
C ILE A 12 -2.61 4.36 -1.78
N LEU A 13 -3.29 4.34 -2.93
CA LEU A 13 -2.82 3.63 -4.12
C LEU A 13 -1.48 4.19 -4.62
N GLU A 14 -1.33 5.52 -4.66
CA GLU A 14 -0.07 6.18 -5.02
C GLU A 14 1.05 5.82 -4.02
N SER A 15 0.76 5.87 -2.73
CA SER A 15 1.71 5.51 -1.67
C SER A 15 2.16 4.05 -1.76
N ILE A 16 1.26 3.11 -2.07
CA ILE A 16 1.58 1.69 -2.27
C ILE A 16 2.48 1.50 -3.49
N GLU A 17 2.25 2.23 -4.59
CA GLU A 17 3.10 2.17 -5.77
C GLU A 17 4.53 2.60 -5.47
N GLU A 18 4.71 3.69 -4.72
CA GLU A 18 6.02 4.16 -4.27
C GLU A 18 6.71 3.15 -3.34
N LEU A 19 5.98 2.61 -2.37
CA LEU A 19 6.51 1.58 -1.47
C LEU A 19 6.96 0.33 -2.23
N ASN A 20 6.23 -0.10 -3.24
CA ASN A 20 6.63 -1.23 -4.08
C ASN A 20 7.95 -0.97 -4.82
N LYS A 21 8.18 0.27 -5.29
CA LYS A 21 9.46 0.66 -5.91
C LYS A 21 10.61 0.60 -4.89
N MET A 22 10.38 1.10 -3.67
CA MET A 22 11.39 1.08 -2.60
C MET A 22 11.71 -0.34 -2.14
N ILE A 23 10.69 -1.17 -1.92
CA ILE A 23 10.87 -2.58 -1.54
C ILE A 23 11.68 -3.33 -2.60
N ALA A 24 11.36 -3.14 -3.89
CA ALA A 24 12.11 -3.76 -4.98
C ALA A 24 13.57 -3.28 -5.02
N PHE A 25 13.81 -1.98 -4.84
CA PHE A 25 15.16 -1.41 -4.78
C PHE A 25 15.99 -2.04 -3.64
N HIS A 26 15.43 -2.13 -2.43
CA HIS A 26 16.16 -2.68 -1.28
C HIS A 26 16.39 -4.20 -1.39
N ARG A 27 15.41 -4.93 -1.93
CA ARG A 27 15.53 -6.38 -2.19
C ARG A 27 16.64 -6.68 -3.20
N ASP A 28 16.70 -5.91 -4.28
CA ASP A 28 17.53 -6.25 -5.44
C ASP A 28 18.92 -5.58 -5.39
N GLN A 29 19.07 -4.42 -4.71
CA GLN A 29 20.28 -3.59 -4.80
C GLN A 29 20.95 -3.25 -3.47
N SER A 30 20.22 -3.10 -2.37
CA SER A 30 20.79 -2.49 -1.14
C SER A 30 21.19 -3.47 -0.03
N LYS A 31 20.75 -4.74 -0.06
CA LYS A 31 20.96 -5.75 1.01
C LYS A 31 20.57 -5.31 2.43
N ASP A 32 19.94 -4.14 2.58
CA ASP A 32 19.47 -3.62 3.86
C ASP A 32 18.06 -4.16 4.13
N SER A 33 18.01 -5.32 4.78
CA SER A 33 16.77 -6.00 5.14
C SER A 33 15.93 -5.21 6.15
N SER A 34 16.54 -4.30 6.92
CA SER A 34 15.82 -3.52 7.94
C SER A 34 14.87 -2.51 7.28
N MET A 35 15.36 -1.78 6.28
CA MET A 35 14.52 -0.83 5.54
C MET A 35 13.45 -1.52 4.71
N GLN A 36 13.77 -2.66 4.09
CA GLN A 36 12.78 -3.45 3.36
C GLN A 36 11.60 -3.85 4.26
N ILE A 37 11.87 -4.39 5.46
CA ILE A 37 10.83 -4.80 6.41
C ILE A 37 9.96 -3.61 6.84
N GLN A 38 10.56 -2.43 7.04
CA GLN A 38 9.80 -1.23 7.39
C GLN A 38 8.84 -0.84 6.26
N TYR A 39 9.30 -0.81 5.00
CA TYR A 39 8.43 -0.49 3.87
C TYR A 39 7.33 -1.53 3.66
N GLU A 40 7.63 -2.82 3.85
CA GLU A 40 6.63 -3.89 3.81
C GLU A 40 5.57 -3.72 4.90
N THR A 41 5.97 -3.30 6.11
CA THR A 41 5.05 -3.05 7.22
C THR A 41 4.10 -1.89 6.89
N ILE A 42 4.63 -0.77 6.41
CA ILE A 42 3.82 0.40 6.02
C ILE A 42 2.87 0.03 4.88
N ARG A 43 3.35 -0.74 3.89
CA ARG A 43 2.50 -1.21 2.78
C ARG A 43 1.33 -2.05 3.28
N GLN A 44 1.55 -2.93 4.26
CA GLN A 44 0.49 -3.76 4.85
C GLN A 44 -0.55 -2.93 5.61
N GLU A 45 -0.14 -1.88 6.32
CA GLU A 45 -1.07 -0.97 7.01
C GLU A 45 -1.96 -0.22 6.01
N LEU A 46 -1.37 0.31 4.93
CA LEU A 46 -2.08 0.98 3.86
C LEU A 46 -3.06 0.05 3.13
N LEU A 47 -2.67 -1.20 2.86
CA LEU A 47 -3.56 -2.20 2.25
C LEU A 47 -4.77 -2.51 3.15
N LYS A 48 -4.60 -2.58 4.47
CA LYS A 48 -5.71 -2.77 5.42
C LYS A 48 -6.64 -1.56 5.45
N GLU A 49 -6.09 -0.35 5.40
CA GLU A 49 -6.88 0.87 5.30
C GLU A 49 -7.70 0.90 4.00
N LEU A 50 -7.06 0.60 2.86
CA LEU A 50 -7.71 0.54 1.56
C LEU A 50 -8.83 -0.50 1.52
N ALA A 51 -8.58 -1.70 2.08
CA ALA A 51 -9.59 -2.74 2.19
C ALA A 51 -10.82 -2.27 3.01
N THR A 52 -10.58 -1.51 4.08
CA THR A 52 -11.67 -0.94 4.91
C THR A 52 -12.48 0.09 4.13
N LEU A 53 -11.81 0.97 3.38
CA LEU A 53 -12.47 1.97 2.53
C LEU A 53 -13.29 1.32 1.41
N LEU A 54 -12.77 0.26 0.78
CA LEU A 54 -13.42 -0.42 -0.34
C LEU A 54 -14.53 -1.40 0.08
N ALA A 55 -14.46 -1.98 1.28
CA ALA A 55 -15.53 -2.81 1.82
C ALA A 55 -16.87 -2.04 1.93
N LEU A 56 -16.82 -0.74 2.24
CA LEU A 56 -18.00 0.13 2.32
C LEU A 56 -18.70 0.33 0.97
N VAL A 57 -17.96 0.20 -0.14
CA VAL A 57 -18.50 0.27 -1.50
C VAL A 57 -18.69 -1.13 -2.12
N ARG A 58 -18.56 -2.19 -1.30
CA ARG A 58 -18.73 -3.60 -1.69
C ARG A 58 -17.81 -4.06 -2.81
N VAL A 59 -16.58 -3.52 -2.87
CA VAL A 59 -15.55 -3.97 -3.80
C VAL A 59 -14.61 -4.93 -3.05
N PRO A 60 -14.53 -6.21 -3.46
CA PRO A 60 -13.60 -7.16 -2.84
C PRO A 60 -12.16 -6.87 -3.27
N ILE A 61 -11.21 -6.99 -2.33
CA ILE A 61 -9.77 -6.90 -2.59
C ILE A 61 -9.13 -8.25 -2.26
N GLU A 62 -8.26 -8.74 -3.16
CA GLU A 62 -7.35 -9.84 -2.91
C GLU A 62 -5.95 -9.29 -2.58
N ILE A 63 -5.40 -9.68 -1.42
CA ILE A 63 -4.04 -9.32 -1.02
C ILE A 63 -3.15 -10.53 -1.31
N ALA A 64 -2.26 -10.41 -2.30
CA ALA A 64 -1.24 -11.41 -2.56
C ALA A 64 -0.15 -11.34 -1.46
N ALA A 65 0.15 -12.50 -0.87
CA ALA A 65 1.16 -12.69 0.17
C ALA A 65 2.58 -12.67 -0.40
#